data_AF-A0A4Q3UBI8-F1
#
_entry.id   AF-A0A4Q3UBI8-F1
#
_cell.length_a   1.000
_cell.length_b   1.000
_cell.length_c   1.000
_cell.angle_alpha   90.00
_cell.angle_beta   90.00
_cell.angle_gamma   90.00
#
_symmetry.space_group_name_H-M   'P 1'
#
loop_
_entity.id
_entity.type
_entity.pdbx_description
1 polymer ?
#
loop_
_entity_poly.entity_id
_entity_poly.type
_entity_poly.pdbx_seq_one_letter_code
_entity_poly.pdbx_strand_id
1 'polypeptide(L)'
;MWQGTATRLSDIYIHLFCDDSKSAELALINANVPYEPRGGVGLRGQDIDVLSIHAHSRALDEDIGVHLLVNDHDDLRGALKPDSKGRTPRGAIDAVRALLAG
;
A
#
# COMPACT_ATOMS: atom_id res chain seq x y z
N MET A 1 -15.44 7.87 -5.11
CA MET A 1 -14.10 8.25 -5.58
C MET A 1 -13.21 8.34 -4.36
N TRP A 2 -12.20 7.48 -4.24
CA TRP A 2 -11.24 7.50 -3.12
C TRP A 2 -10.34 8.74 -3.20
N GLN A 3 -9.71 9.11 -2.09
CA GLN A 3 -8.75 10.21 -2.09
C GLN A 3 -7.46 9.71 -2.72
N GLY A 4 -7.17 10.09 -3.97
CA GLY A 4 -5.95 9.72 -4.65
C GLY A 4 -5.78 10.47 -5.97
N THR A 5 -4.55 10.82 -6.30
CA THR A 5 -4.15 11.44 -7.56
C THR A 5 -3.48 10.39 -8.45
N ALA A 6 -4.20 9.31 -8.78
CA ALA A 6 -3.65 8.25 -9.63
C ALA A 6 -3.43 8.80 -11.05
N THR A 7 -2.27 9.39 -11.28
CA THR A 7 -1.77 9.84 -12.57
C THR A 7 -0.57 9.00 -12.97
N ARG A 8 -0.16 9.07 -14.24
CA ARG A 8 1.04 8.38 -14.76
C ARG A 8 2.32 8.68 -13.96
N LEU A 9 2.39 9.82 -13.29
CA LEU A 9 3.56 10.29 -12.54
C LEU A 9 3.46 10.05 -11.02
N SER A 10 2.52 9.20 -10.58
CA SER A 10 2.27 8.99 -9.16
C SER A 10 2.61 7.56 -8.76
N ASP A 11 3.46 7.44 -7.75
CA ASP A 11 3.77 6.16 -7.13
C ASP A 11 2.56 5.56 -6.43
N ILE A 12 2.56 4.24 -6.30
CA ILE A 12 1.48 3.47 -5.68
C ILE A 12 1.79 3.29 -4.20
N TYR A 13 0.90 3.72 -3.33
CA TYR A 13 1.02 3.51 -1.88
C TYR A 13 0.02 2.45 -1.40
N ILE A 14 0.54 1.36 -0.83
CA ILE A 14 -0.26 0.24 -0.32
C ILE A 14 -0.07 0.15 1.19
N HIS A 15 -1.16 0.27 1.95
CA HIS A 15 -1.15 -0.10 3.36
C HIS A 15 -1.22 -1.61 3.49
N LEU A 16 -0.13 -2.20 3.96
CA LEU A 16 0.04 -3.63 4.14
C LEU A 16 -0.05 -3.93 5.64
N PHE A 17 -1.05 -4.72 6.05
CA PHE A 17 -1.29 -5.05 7.45
C PHE A 17 -0.74 -6.44 7.73
N CYS A 18 0.30 -6.52 8.56
CA CYS A 18 1.00 -7.76 8.88
C CYS A 18 0.84 -8.13 10.35
N ASP A 19 0.77 -9.43 10.63
CA ASP A 19 0.81 -9.94 12.01
C ASP A 19 2.19 -9.68 12.65
N ASP A 20 3.24 -9.62 11.83
CA ASP A 20 4.62 -9.27 12.21
C ASP A 20 5.20 -8.37 11.11
N SER A 21 5.62 -7.15 11.43
CA SER A 21 6.10 -6.18 10.42
C SER A 21 7.33 -6.69 9.64
N LYS A 22 8.17 -7.49 10.28
CA LYS A 22 9.37 -8.07 9.67
C LYS A 22 9.04 -9.12 8.60
N SER A 23 7.87 -9.77 8.68
CA SER A 23 7.43 -10.74 7.69
C SER A 23 7.33 -10.16 6.27
N ALA A 24 6.96 -8.88 6.14
CA ALA A 24 6.88 -8.21 4.83
C ALA A 24 8.26 -8.07 4.18
N GLU A 25 9.25 -7.63 4.96
CA GLU A 25 10.63 -7.48 4.49
C GLU A 25 11.25 -8.84 4.15
N LEU A 26 11.04 -9.85 5.01
CA LEU A 26 11.46 -11.22 4.74
C LEU A 26 10.84 -11.80 3.47
N ALA A 27 9.56 -11.47 3.19
CA ALA A 27 8.90 -11.91 1.96
C ALA A 27 9.57 -11.32 0.70
N LEU A 28 9.97 -10.04 0.74
CA LEU A 28 10.70 -9.41 -0.36
C LEU A 28 12.09 -10.04 -0.57
N ILE A 29 12.82 -10.28 0.53
CA ILE A 29 14.12 -10.97 0.49
C ILE A 29 13.99 -12.36 -0.12
N ASN A 30 13.03 -13.16 0.36
CA ASN A 30 12.81 -14.52 -0.13
C ASN A 30 12.40 -14.56 -1.62
N ALA A 31 11.68 -13.53 -2.08
CA ALA A 31 11.32 -13.36 -3.47
C ALA A 31 12.45 -12.76 -4.34
N ASN A 32 13.60 -12.43 -3.73
CA ASN A 32 14.71 -11.74 -4.37
C ASN A 32 14.27 -10.43 -5.07
N VAL A 33 13.34 -9.71 -4.44
CA VAL A 33 12.85 -8.42 -4.91
C VAL A 33 13.71 -7.32 -4.28
N PRO A 34 14.42 -6.50 -5.07
CA PRO A 34 15.16 -5.37 -4.52
C PRO A 34 14.19 -4.35 -3.93
N TYR A 35 14.51 -3.83 -2.75
CA TYR A 35 13.70 -2.84 -2.07
C TYR A 35 14.57 -1.81 -1.33
N GLU A 36 13.99 -0.64 -1.11
CA GLU A 36 14.56 0.43 -0.30
C GLU A 36 13.72 0.61 0.98
N PRO A 37 14.27 0.31 2.17
CA PRO A 37 13.60 0.57 3.43
C PRO A 37 13.67 2.07 3.79
N ARG A 38 12.54 2.62 4.23
CA ARG A 38 12.41 4.00 4.71
C ARG A 38 11.51 4.04 5.94
N GLY A 39 11.65 5.07 6.77
CA GLY A 39 10.68 5.38 7.83
C GLY A 39 9.51 6.20 7.27
N GLY A 40 8.32 6.01 7.83
CA GLY A 40 7.13 6.78 7.50
C GLY A 40 6.15 6.87 8.66
N VAL A 41 5.00 7.52 8.42
CA VAL A 41 3.94 7.69 9.42
C VAL A 41 2.73 6.87 9.01
N GLY A 42 2.30 5.99 9.91
CA GLY A 42 1.18 5.08 9.75
C GLY A 42 -0.17 5.75 9.97
N LEU A 43 -1.22 4.94 9.87
CA LEU A 43 -2.60 5.41 9.86
C LEU A 43 -3.04 6.14 11.13
N ARG A 44 -2.44 5.82 12.28
CA ARG A 44 -2.76 6.44 13.57
C ARG A 44 -1.67 7.41 14.04
N GLY A 45 -0.76 7.80 13.15
CA GLY A 45 0.35 8.68 13.49
C GLY A 45 1.55 7.98 14.14
N GLN A 46 1.55 6.64 14.19
CA GLN A 46 2.70 5.87 14.66
C GLN A 46 3.80 5.81 13.60
N ASP A 47 5.05 5.64 14.02
CA ASP A 47 6.14 5.36 13.10
C ASP A 47 5.98 3.95 12.50
N ILE A 48 6.21 3.85 11.19
CA ILE A 48 6.13 2.61 10.43
C ILE A 48 7.30 2.46 9.47
N ASP A 49 7.57 1.22 9.07
CA ASP A 49 8.45 0.94 7.95
C ASP A 49 7.72 1.10 6.62
N VAL A 50 8.42 1.65 5.65
CA VAL A 50 8.00 1.81 4.26
C VAL A 50 8.98 1.09 3.37
N LEU A 51 8.55 -0.03 2.79
CA LEU A 51 9.36 -0.83 1.87
C LEU A 51 9.02 -0.41 0.45
N SER A 52 9.98 0.19 -0.25
CA SER A 52 9.77 0.73 -1.59
C SER A 52 10.38 -0.17 -2.64
N ILE A 53 9.58 -0.55 -3.63
CA ILE A 53 9.98 -1.42 -4.73
C ILE A 53 9.67 -0.74 -6.06
N HIS A 54 10.31 -1.22 -7.13
CA HIS A 54 9.94 -0.88 -8.49
C HIS A 54 9.22 -2.05 -9.14
N ALA A 55 8.14 -1.77 -9.84
CA ALA A 55 7.35 -2.75 -10.58
C ALA A 55 7.15 -2.27 -12.02
N HIS A 56 7.64 -3.05 -12.97
CA HIS A 56 7.45 -2.75 -14.40
C HIS A 56 6.00 -3.00 -14.83
N SER A 57 5.34 -1.95 -15.32
CA SER A 57 3.99 -1.99 -15.87
C SER A 57 4.02 -2.17 -17.37
N ARG A 58 3.68 -3.37 -17.85
CA ARG A 58 3.61 -3.67 -19.29
C ARG A 58 2.59 -2.81 -20.05
N ALA A 59 1.51 -2.39 -19.38
CA ALA A 59 0.47 -1.58 -20.00
C ALA A 59 0.91 -0.13 -20.24
N LEU A 60 1.82 0.38 -19.41
CA LEU A 60 2.35 1.73 -19.50
C LEU A 60 3.76 1.78 -20.10
N ASP A 61 4.43 0.62 -20.21
CA ASP A 61 5.84 0.47 -20.59
C ASP A 61 6.78 1.29 -19.70
N GLU A 62 6.51 1.27 -18.39
CA GLU A 62 7.20 2.10 -17.39
C GLU A 62 7.47 1.32 -16.11
N ASP A 63 8.58 1.63 -15.44
CA ASP A 63 8.83 1.22 -14.06
C ASP A 63 8.12 2.15 -13.08
N ILE A 64 7.22 1.58 -12.27
CA ILE A 64 6.39 2.31 -11.31
C ILE A 64 6.92 2.07 -9.90
N GLY A 65 7.05 3.13 -9.10
CA GLY A 65 7.34 3.01 -7.68
C GLY A 65 6.12 2.47 -6.92
N VAL A 66 6.34 1.47 -6.08
CA VAL A 66 5.33 0.93 -5.17
C VAL A 66 5.89 0.99 -3.75
N HIS A 67 5.17 1.66 -2.87
CA HIS A 67 5.53 1.86 -1.47
C HIS A 67 4.59 1.07 -0.57
N LEU A 68 5.15 0.07 0.11
CA LEU A 68 4.43 -0.76 1.06
C LEU A 68 4.57 -0.13 2.44
N LEU A 69 3.49 0.51 2.93
CA LEU A 69 3.40 1.02 4.29
C LEU A 69 3.07 -0.15 5.21
N VAL A 70 4.04 -0.63 5.96
CA VAL A 70 3.91 -1.82 6.81
C VAL A 70 3.27 -1.41 8.14
N ASN A 71 2.01 -1.79 8.32
CA ASN A 71 1.23 -1.53 9.52
C ASN A 71 1.03 -2.85 10.28
N ASP A 72 0.84 -2.75 11.59
CA ASP A 72 0.43 -3.89 12.40
C ASP A 72 -0.99 -4.35 12.01
N HIS A 73 -1.28 -5.65 12.12
CA HIS A 73 -2.60 -6.19 11.80
C HIS A 73 -3.73 -5.54 12.62
N ASP A 74 -3.47 -5.16 13.88
CA ASP A 74 -4.45 -4.50 14.72
C ASP A 74 -4.86 -3.11 14.20
N ASP A 75 -4.02 -2.48 13.38
CA ASP A 75 -4.35 -1.21 12.73
C ASP A 75 -5.41 -1.35 11.64
N LEU A 76 -5.67 -2.56 11.15
CA LEU A 76 -6.77 -2.83 10.22
C LEU A 76 -8.11 -2.45 10.86
N ARG A 77 -8.25 -2.59 12.19
CA ARG A 77 -9.46 -2.24 12.95
C ARG A 77 -9.67 -0.73 13.00
N GLY A 78 -10.25 -0.19 11.92
CA GLY A 78 -10.51 1.25 11.79
C GLY A 78 -9.99 1.84 10.49
N ALA A 79 -9.02 1.19 9.84
CA ALA A 79 -8.48 1.62 8.55
C ALA A 79 -9.54 1.69 7.44
N LEU A 80 -10.57 0.83 7.52
CA LEU A 80 -11.71 0.80 6.60
C LEU A 80 -12.95 1.51 7.16
N LYS A 81 -12.89 2.08 8.38
CA LYS A 81 -14.04 2.82 8.91
C LYS A 81 -14.25 4.06 8.04
N PRO A 82 -15.48 4.32 7.59
CA PRO A 82 -15.80 5.53 6.86
C PRO A 82 -15.40 6.77 7.66
N ASP A 83 -14.96 7.82 6.97
CA ASP A 83 -14.76 9.12 7.60
C ASP A 83 -16.07 9.64 8.22
N SER A 84 -16.01 10.73 8.99
CA SER A 84 -17.20 11.36 9.59
C SER A 84 -18.27 11.80 8.57
N LYS A 85 -17.99 11.68 7.27
CA LYS A 85 -18.89 11.96 6.15
C LYS A 85 -19.30 10.69 5.38
N GLY A 86 -19.02 9.49 5.92
CA GLY A 86 -19.41 8.21 5.33
C GLY A 86 -18.58 7.80 4.10
N ARG A 87 -17.50 8.50 3.78
CA ARG A 87 -16.65 8.21 2.63
C ARG A 87 -15.52 7.29 3.05
N THR A 88 -15.30 6.23 2.28
CA THR A 88 -14.08 5.43 2.42
C THR A 88 -12.92 6.22 1.82
N PRO A 89 -11.86 6.50 2.59
CA PRO A 89 -10.72 7.25 2.04
C PRO A 89 -9.96 6.44 0.99
N ARG A 90 -10.03 5.10 1.05
CA ARG A 90 -9.26 4.14 0.25
C ARG A 90 -10.10 2.92 -0.14
N GLY A 91 -9.68 2.24 -1.21
CA GLY A 91 -10.28 0.98 -1.65
C GLY A 91 -9.59 -0.22 -1.01
N ALA A 92 -10.38 -1.20 -0.57
CA ALA A 92 -9.87 -2.52 -0.21
C ALA A 92 -9.55 -3.33 -1.48
N ILE A 93 -8.85 -4.46 -1.33
CA ILE A 93 -8.45 -5.32 -2.45
C ILE A 93 -9.63 -5.77 -3.32
N ASP A 94 -10.80 -6.02 -2.72
CA ASP A 94 -11.99 -6.43 -3.48
C ASP A 94 -12.55 -5.30 -4.35
N ALA A 95 -12.39 -4.06 -3.91
CA ALA A 95 -12.79 -2.91 -4.71
C ALA A 95 -11.82 -2.69 -5.88
N VAL A 96 -10.53 -2.98 -5.71
CA VAL A 96 -9.56 -3.00 -6.83
C VAL A 96 -9.91 -4.11 -7.82
N ARG A 97 -10.21 -5.33 -7.33
CA ARG A 97 -10.63 -6.45 -8.18
C ARG A 97 -11.88 -6.14 -9.00
N ALA A 98 -12.87 -5.48 -8.40
CA ALA A 98 -14.09 -5.08 -9.10
C ALA A 98 -13.81 -4.09 -10.25
N LEU A 99 -12.81 -3.21 -10.12
CA LEU A 99 -12.41 -2.29 -11.19
C LEU A 99 -11.63 -2.97 -12.32
N LEU A 100 -10.92 -4.06 -12.03
CA LEU A 100 -10.18 -4.84 -13.04
C LEU A 100 -11.07 -5.85 -13.78
N ALA A 101 -12.22 -6.20 -13.20
CA ALA A 101 -13.18 -7.13 -13.78
C ALA A 101 -14.16 -6.48 -14.77
N GLY A 102 -14.14 -5.14 -14.88
CA GLY A 102 -14.89 -4.36 -15.87
C GLY A 102 -13.99 -3.85 -16.98
#